data_AF-A0A951FJZ4-F1
#
_entry.id   AF-A0A951FJZ4-F1
#
_cell.length_a   1.000
_cell.length_b   1.000
_cell.length_c   1.000
_cell.angle_alpha   90.00
_cell.angle_beta   90.00
_cell.angle_gamma   90.00
#
_symmetry.space_group_name_H-M   'P 1'
#
loop_
_entity.id
_entity.type
_entity.pdbx_description
1 polymer ?
#
loop_
_entity_poly.entity_id
_entity_poly.type
_entity_poly.pdbx_seq_one_letter_code
_entity_poly.pdbx_strand_id
1 'polypeptide(L)'
;MPTVERIETWCGQDVLDSAGEKAGRLDEVFYDASGQEPVLFSVKHGMLGRQVSLVPAAEVVLSHDYLRVPYSAEQISQSQTSSVEDELSGEQVAAIAALFKLELPASGPAYSASLIERRRAEAEEANRRAQELELEAQQRAAELEEARRRAGAAAEEAHAAERAREQAEAAASQIGGKPPPASGE
;
A
#
# COMPACT_ATOMS: atom_id res chain seq x y z
N MET A 1 19.75 -16.17 -4.26
CA MET A 1 19.67 -15.13 -5.32
C MET A 1 20.34 -13.91 -4.74
N PRO A 2 21.47 -13.41 -5.26
CA PRO A 2 22.01 -12.14 -4.80
C PRO A 2 21.03 -11.06 -5.26
N THR A 3 20.38 -10.40 -4.30
CA THR A 3 19.53 -9.24 -4.55
C THR A 3 20.43 -8.16 -5.15
N VAL A 4 20.02 -7.56 -6.26
CA VAL A 4 20.65 -6.33 -6.75
C VAL A 4 20.54 -5.34 -5.59
N GLU A 5 21.65 -5.01 -4.93
CA GLU A 5 21.63 -4.11 -3.79
C GLU A 5 21.07 -2.78 -4.27
N ARG A 6 19.97 -2.36 -3.63
CA ARG A 6 19.36 -1.08 -3.98
C ARG A 6 20.25 0.04 -3.45
N ILE A 7 20.37 1.13 -4.18
CA ILE A 7 21.33 2.20 -3.91
C ILE A 7 21.13 2.88 -2.54
N GLU A 8 19.93 2.80 -1.97
CA GLU A 8 19.59 3.28 -0.63
C GLU A 8 20.35 2.55 0.49
N THR A 9 20.89 1.35 0.21
CA THR A 9 21.76 0.64 1.17
C THR A 9 23.05 1.40 1.47
N TRP A 10 23.43 2.32 0.58
CA TRP A 10 24.55 3.23 0.78
C TRP A 10 24.19 4.51 1.56
N CYS A 11 22.92 4.71 1.95
CA CYS A 11 22.58 5.84 2.82
C CYS A 11 23.38 5.76 4.12
N GLY A 12 24.06 6.85 4.47
CA GLY A 12 25.01 6.93 5.57
C GLY A 12 26.47 6.66 5.19
N GLN A 13 26.76 6.22 3.96
CA GLN A 13 28.12 6.01 3.45
C GLN A 13 28.73 7.30 2.88
N ASP A 14 30.05 7.31 2.75
CA ASP A 14 30.78 8.49 2.27
C ASP A 14 30.56 8.68 0.76
N VAL A 15 30.39 9.94 0.35
CA VAL A 15 30.30 10.34 -1.05
C VAL A 15 31.63 10.98 -1.44
N LEU A 16 32.28 10.40 -2.43
CA LEU A 16 33.53 10.87 -3.03
C LEU A 16 33.25 11.65 -4.31
N ASP A 17 34.02 12.69 -4.56
CA ASP A 17 33.93 13.51 -5.76
C ASP A 17 34.70 12.90 -6.94
N SER A 18 34.75 13.64 -8.05
CA SER A 18 35.46 13.24 -9.26
C SER A 18 36.99 13.09 -9.07
N ALA A 19 37.59 13.71 -8.05
CA ALA A 19 39.00 13.52 -7.68
C ALA A 19 39.21 12.34 -6.71
N GLY A 20 38.14 11.80 -6.15
CA GLY A 20 38.19 10.75 -5.12
C GLY A 20 38.32 11.31 -3.70
N GLU A 21 38.10 12.61 -3.52
CA GLU A 21 38.09 13.26 -2.22
C GLU A 21 36.69 13.22 -1.62
N LYS A 22 36.60 13.20 -0.28
CA LYS A 22 35.31 13.15 0.41
C LYS A 22 34.55 14.47 0.23
N ALA A 23 33.44 14.41 -0.49
CA ALA A 23 32.51 15.53 -0.66
C ALA A 23 31.46 15.58 0.46
N GLY A 24 31.09 14.44 1.04
CA GLY A 24 30.07 14.38 2.07
C GLY A 24 29.65 12.96 2.43
N ARG A 25 28.40 12.81 2.86
CA ARG A 25 27.75 11.55 3.18
C ARG A 25 26.40 11.47 2.49
N LEU A 26 26.07 10.32 1.90
CA LEU A 26 24.76 10.10 1.31
C LEU A 26 23.71 10.12 2.42
N ASP A 27 22.69 10.94 2.27
CA ASP A 27 21.61 11.08 3.24
C ASP A 27 20.34 10.39 2.74
N GLU A 28 19.94 10.69 1.51
CA GLU A 28 18.68 10.21 0.93
C GLU A 28 18.79 10.06 -0.58
N VAL A 29 18.00 9.15 -1.15
CA VAL A 29 17.92 8.90 -2.59
C VAL A 29 16.55 9.32 -3.11
N PHE A 30 16.53 10.05 -4.22
CA PHE A 30 15.31 10.50 -4.88
C PHE A 30 15.11 9.75 -6.18
N TYR A 31 13.87 9.32 -6.40
CA TYR A 31 13.41 8.63 -7.59
C TYR A 31 12.42 9.50 -8.36
N ASP A 32 12.31 9.27 -9.66
CA ASP A 32 11.25 9.88 -10.46
C ASP A 32 9.85 9.34 -10.07
N ALA A 33 8.81 9.84 -10.73
CA ALA A 33 7.44 9.36 -10.53
C ALA A 33 7.22 7.88 -10.91
N SER A 34 8.11 7.28 -11.72
CA SER A 34 8.05 5.84 -12.02
C SER A 34 8.59 4.99 -10.88
N GLY A 35 9.45 5.55 -10.03
CA GLY A 35 10.07 4.85 -8.91
C GLY A 35 11.11 3.82 -9.34
N GLN A 36 11.55 3.84 -10.61
CA GLN A 36 12.43 2.80 -11.15
C GLN A 36 13.91 3.16 -11.08
N GLU A 37 14.27 4.41 -11.37
CA GLU A 37 15.65 4.85 -11.43
C GLU A 37 15.91 6.02 -10.47
N PRO A 38 17.04 6.00 -9.74
CA PRO A 38 17.43 7.13 -8.92
C PRO A 38 17.80 8.31 -9.84
N VAL A 39 17.33 9.50 -9.49
CA VAL A 39 17.57 10.73 -10.26
C VAL A 39 18.47 11.71 -9.53
N LEU A 40 18.33 11.80 -8.21
CA LEU A 40 19.08 12.72 -7.35
C LEU A 40 19.47 12.03 -6.04
N PHE A 41 20.57 12.49 -5.45
CA PHE A 41 21.02 12.15 -4.11
C PHE A 41 21.04 13.40 -3.24
N SER A 42 20.52 13.29 -2.03
CA SER A 42 20.81 14.25 -0.97
C SER A 42 22.13 13.89 -0.32
N VAL A 43 23.08 14.83 -0.34
CA VAL A 43 24.40 14.67 0.26
C VAL A 43 24.55 15.67 1.40
N LYS A 44 24.75 15.16 2.61
CA LYS A 44 25.09 15.97 3.79
C LYS A 44 26.59 16.24 3.83
N HIS A 45 26.96 17.51 3.96
CA HIS A 45 28.35 17.95 4.03
C HIS A 45 28.53 19.15 4.97
N GLY A 46 29.75 19.66 5.04
CA GLY A 46 30.14 20.75 5.94
C GLY A 46 30.30 20.33 7.40
N MET A 47 30.59 21.30 8.26
CA MET A 47 30.78 21.07 9.69
C MET A 47 29.48 20.54 10.33
N LEU A 48 29.55 19.32 10.87
CA LEU A 48 28.44 18.60 11.51
C LEU A 48 27.28 18.22 10.56
N GLY A 49 27.49 18.20 9.24
CA GLY A 49 26.46 17.77 8.29
C GLY A 49 25.25 18.71 8.20
N ARG A 50 25.45 20.00 8.49
CA ARG A 50 24.40 21.03 8.46
C ARG A 50 24.05 21.51 7.05
N GLN A 51 24.94 21.27 6.08
CA GLN A 51 24.70 21.64 4.68
C GLN A 51 24.20 20.41 3.94
N VAL A 52 23.22 20.61 3.09
CA VAL A 52 22.65 19.57 2.24
C VAL A 52 22.73 20.02 0.80
N SER A 53 23.16 19.14 -0.08
CA SER A 53 23.29 19.38 -1.52
C SER A 53 22.55 18.29 -2.28
N LEU A 54 21.79 18.66 -3.31
CA LEU A 54 21.22 17.70 -4.25
C LEU A 54 22.19 17.47 -5.41
N VAL A 55 22.57 16.21 -5.62
CA VAL A 55 23.53 15.81 -6.66
C VAL A 55 22.86 14.82 -7.62
N PRO A 56 23.02 14.96 -8.94
CA PRO A 56 22.53 13.98 -9.90
C PRO A 56 23.04 12.57 -9.63
N ALA A 57 22.15 11.58 -9.75
CA ALA A 57 22.49 10.16 -9.61
C ALA A 57 23.18 9.56 -10.85
N ALA A 58 23.36 10.37 -11.90
CA ALA A 58 23.97 9.94 -13.16
C ALA A 58 25.45 9.58 -12.98
N GLU A 59 25.85 8.46 -13.61
CA GLU A 59 27.23 7.98 -13.71
C GLU A 59 27.93 7.76 -12.35
N VAL A 60 27.16 7.39 -11.32
CA VAL A 60 27.71 7.05 -10.00
C VAL A 60 28.40 5.69 -10.01
N VAL A 61 29.56 5.61 -9.36
CA VAL A 61 30.27 4.35 -9.12
C VAL A 61 30.04 3.93 -7.66
N LEU A 62 29.41 2.77 -7.49
CA LEU A 62 29.15 2.18 -6.17
C LEU A 62 30.31 1.29 -5.74
N SER A 63 30.71 1.39 -4.47
CA SER A 63 31.71 0.53 -3.82
C SER A 63 31.23 0.20 -2.42
N HIS A 64 31.69 -0.88 -1.79
CA HIS A 64 31.11 -1.36 -0.52
C HIS A 64 30.93 -0.28 0.56
N ASP A 65 31.90 0.62 0.71
CA ASP A 65 31.94 1.62 1.79
C ASP A 65 31.72 3.07 1.33
N TYR A 66 31.56 3.31 0.03
CA TYR A 66 31.44 4.66 -0.51
C TYR A 66 30.75 4.68 -1.88
N LEU A 67 30.24 5.85 -2.25
CA LEU A 67 29.81 6.13 -3.61
C LEU A 67 30.69 7.22 -4.19
N ARG A 68 31.08 7.09 -5.45
CA ARG A 68 31.81 8.15 -6.17
C ARG A 68 30.93 8.76 -7.24
N VAL A 69 30.80 10.07 -7.19
CA VAL A 69 30.08 10.85 -8.21
C VAL A 69 31.06 11.51 -9.17
N PRO A 70 30.69 11.73 -10.44
CA PRO A 70 31.56 12.35 -11.44
C PRO A 70 31.65 13.89 -11.34
N TYR A 71 31.22 14.48 -10.22
CA TYR A 71 31.17 15.93 -10.01
C TYR A 71 32.23 16.36 -8.99
N SER A 72 32.74 17.59 -9.12
CA SER A 72 33.68 18.14 -8.13
C SER A 72 32.99 18.57 -6.84
N ALA A 73 33.73 18.65 -5.73
CA ALA A 73 33.22 19.19 -4.48
C ALA A 73 32.62 20.61 -4.62
N GLU A 74 33.19 21.45 -5.50
CA GLU A 74 32.67 22.78 -5.81
C GLU A 74 31.27 22.71 -6.44
N GLN A 75 31.06 21.87 -7.46
CA GLN A 75 29.75 21.69 -8.10
C GLN A 75 28.71 21.17 -7.10
N ILE A 76 29.09 20.19 -6.29
CA ILE A 76 28.24 19.66 -5.22
C ILE A 76 27.82 20.78 -4.27
N SER A 77 28.79 21.59 -3.82
CA SER A 77 28.53 22.70 -2.89
C SER A 77 27.66 23.81 -3.47
N GLN A 78 27.59 23.99 -4.80
CA GLN A 78 26.73 24.99 -5.44
C GLN A 78 25.24 24.63 -5.39
N SER A 79 24.92 23.35 -5.24
CA SER A 79 23.54 22.85 -5.11
C SER A 79 22.98 22.94 -3.68
N GLN A 80 23.64 23.71 -2.81
CA GLN A 80 23.27 23.82 -1.40
C GLN A 80 21.83 24.29 -1.23
N THR A 81 21.08 23.55 -0.43
CA THR A 81 19.74 23.92 0.02
C THR A 81 19.68 24.01 1.54
N SER A 82 18.77 24.84 2.04
CA SER A 82 18.53 25.02 3.48
C SER A 82 17.78 23.85 4.11
N SER A 83 17.02 23.10 3.32
CA SER A 83 16.38 21.83 3.69
C SER A 83 15.96 21.08 2.42
N VAL A 84 16.00 19.75 2.48
CA VAL A 84 15.47 18.87 1.43
C VAL A 84 14.17 18.28 1.96
N GLU A 85 13.07 18.57 1.27
CA GLU A 85 11.79 17.90 1.52
C GLU A 85 11.81 16.50 0.89
N ASP A 86 10.93 15.62 1.36
CA ASP A 86 10.77 14.27 0.82
C ASP A 86 10.22 14.26 -0.63
N GLU A 87 9.73 15.40 -1.11
CA GLU A 87 9.19 15.57 -2.45
C GLU A 87 9.83 16.81 -3.10
N LEU A 88 10.42 16.61 -4.27
CA LEU A 88 11.00 17.66 -5.09
C LEU A 88 10.07 17.93 -6.26
N SER A 89 9.73 19.20 -6.48
CA SER A 89 8.98 19.60 -7.66
C SER A 89 9.81 19.42 -8.93
N GLY A 90 9.16 19.22 -10.08
CA GLY A 90 9.87 19.10 -11.36
C GLY A 90 10.73 20.33 -11.68
N GLU A 91 10.33 21.52 -11.23
CA GLU A 91 11.14 22.74 -11.35
C GLU A 91 12.43 22.68 -10.53
N GLN A 92 12.39 22.13 -9.31
CA GLN A 92 13.58 21.94 -8.48
C GLN A 92 14.54 20.93 -9.12
N VAL A 93 13.99 19.80 -9.60
CA VAL A 93 14.78 18.78 -10.31
C VAL A 93 15.43 19.37 -11.56
N ALA A 94 14.69 20.14 -12.36
CA ALA A 94 15.20 20.81 -13.55
C ALA A 94 16.27 21.86 -13.23
N ALA A 95 16.11 22.63 -12.14
CA ALA A 95 17.10 23.61 -11.70
C ALA A 95 18.43 22.94 -11.32
N ILE A 96 18.37 21.79 -10.64
CA ILE A 96 19.56 21.00 -10.30
C ILE A 96 20.18 20.42 -11.59
N ALA A 97 19.38 19.82 -12.48
CA ALA A 97 19.86 19.31 -13.76
C ALA A 97 20.61 20.39 -14.55
N ALA A 98 20.06 21.60 -14.61
CA ALA A 98 20.67 22.74 -15.28
C ALA A 98 22.00 23.18 -14.63
N LEU A 99 22.09 23.17 -13.29
CA LEU A 99 23.31 23.49 -12.56
C LEU A 99 24.45 22.52 -12.91
N PHE A 100 24.14 21.23 -13.01
CA PHE A 100 25.09 20.19 -13.38
C PHE A 100 25.23 19.99 -14.90
N LYS A 101 24.48 20.75 -15.71
CA LYS A 101 24.45 20.69 -17.18
C LYS A 101 24.11 19.30 -17.71
N LEU A 102 23.16 18.63 -17.06
CA LEU A 102 22.67 17.31 -17.43
C LEU A 102 21.26 17.39 -17.99
N GLU A 103 20.95 16.46 -18.90
CA GLU A 103 19.58 16.14 -19.26
C GLU A 103 19.15 14.95 -18.38
N LEU A 104 18.47 15.24 -17.27
CA LEU A 104 17.88 14.20 -16.45
C LEU A 104 16.62 13.66 -17.14
N PRO A 105 16.37 12.33 -17.11
CA PRO A 105 15.17 11.74 -17.70
C PRO A 105 13.87 12.19 -17.01
N ALA A 106 13.97 12.71 -15.78
CA ALA A 106 12.83 13.22 -15.03
C ALA A 106 12.43 14.63 -15.48
N SER A 107 11.36 14.71 -16.27
CA SER A 107 10.62 15.97 -16.52
C SER A 107 9.54 16.24 -15.45
N GLY A 108 9.54 15.50 -14.34
CA GLY A 108 8.48 15.50 -13.33
C GLY A 108 9.01 15.58 -11.89
N PRO A 109 8.12 15.50 -10.89
CA PRO A 109 8.53 15.51 -9.49
C PRO A 109 9.38 14.28 -9.17
N ALA A 110 10.22 14.43 -8.14
CA ALA A 110 11.00 13.33 -7.58
C ALA A 110 10.62 13.11 -6.11
N TYR A 111 10.68 11.86 -5.65
CA TYR A 111 10.26 11.44 -4.32
C TYR A 111 11.41 10.72 -3.61
N SER A 112 11.59 10.99 -2.33
CA SER A 112 12.57 10.28 -1.50
C SER A 112 12.21 8.80 -1.38
N ALA A 113 13.23 7.95 -1.27
CA ALA A 113 13.03 6.53 -1.09
C ALA A 113 12.26 6.21 0.20
N SER A 114 12.55 6.93 1.28
CA SER A 114 11.83 6.81 2.55
C SER A 114 10.34 7.15 2.43
N LEU A 115 9.98 8.18 1.64
CA LEU A 115 8.58 8.50 1.35
C LEU A 115 7.88 7.43 0.51
N ILE A 116 8.57 6.89 -0.50
CA ILE A 116 8.03 5.80 -1.33
C ILE A 116 7.74 4.56 -0.47
N GLU A 117 8.71 4.15 0.37
CA GLU A 117 8.55 2.99 1.25
C GLU A 117 7.45 3.22 2.29
N ARG A 118 7.34 4.42 2.85
CA ARG A 118 6.24 4.78 3.76
C ARG A 118 4.88 4.67 3.09
N ARG A 119 4.71 5.29 1.91
CA ARG A 119 3.44 5.24 1.16
C ARG A 119 3.05 3.81 0.80
N ARG A 120 4.03 2.96 0.46
CA ARG A 120 3.82 1.55 0.19
C ARG A 120 3.33 0.79 1.42
N ALA A 121 3.99 0.97 2.56
CA ALA A 121 3.60 0.33 3.82
C ALA A 121 2.17 0.74 4.25
N GLU A 122 1.83 2.03 4.12
CA GLU A 122 0.48 2.54 4.40
C GLU A 122 -0.56 1.91 3.46
N ALA A 123 -0.26 1.78 2.17
CA ALA A 123 -1.14 1.14 1.19
C ALA A 123 -1.34 -0.36 1.47
N GLU A 124 -0.28 -1.06 1.85
CA GLU A 124 -0.34 -2.48 2.22
C GLU A 124 -1.19 -2.70 3.48
N GLU A 125 -1.05 -1.83 4.49
CA GLU A 125 -1.88 -1.86 5.68
C GLU A 125 -3.35 -1.58 5.36
N ALA A 126 -3.63 -0.56 4.54
CA ALA A 126 -4.99 -0.24 4.11
C ALA A 126 -5.63 -1.41 3.34
N ASN A 127 -4.88 -2.05 2.45
CA ASN A 127 -5.35 -3.22 1.71
C ASN A 127 -5.65 -4.41 2.64
N ARG A 128 -4.78 -4.64 3.64
CA ARG A 128 -5.00 -5.69 4.66
C ARG A 128 -6.29 -5.43 5.45
N ARG A 129 -6.51 -4.20 5.89
CA ARG A 129 -7.74 -3.81 6.60
C ARG A 129 -8.98 -3.97 5.72
N ALA A 130 -8.89 -3.63 4.44
CA ALA A 130 -9.98 -3.82 3.49
C ALA A 130 -10.34 -5.30 3.32
N GLN A 131 -9.34 -6.18 3.19
CA GLN A 131 -9.54 -7.63 3.10
C GLN A 131 -10.19 -8.22 4.37
N GLU A 132 -9.79 -7.75 5.55
CA GLU A 132 -10.39 -8.17 6.81
C GLU A 132 -11.87 -7.78 6.91
N LEU A 133 -12.20 -6.53 6.57
CA LEU A 133 -13.58 -6.06 6.54
C LEU A 133 -14.43 -6.81 5.51
N GLU A 134 -13.86 -7.15 4.35
CA GLU A 134 -14.55 -7.95 3.34
C GLU A 134 -14.85 -9.36 3.86
N LEU A 135 -13.89 -10.00 4.54
CA LEU A 135 -14.09 -11.30 5.16
C LEU A 135 -15.19 -11.25 6.23
N GLU A 136 -15.18 -10.23 7.09
CA GLU A 136 -16.21 -10.03 8.10
C GLU A 136 -17.60 -9.83 7.46
N ALA A 137 -17.68 -9.04 6.39
CA ALA A 137 -18.93 -8.83 5.65
C ALA A 137 -19.45 -10.13 5.03
N GLN A 138 -18.56 -10.96 4.46
CA GLN A 138 -18.91 -12.27 3.92
C GLN A 138 -19.43 -13.22 5.02
N GLN A 139 -18.79 -13.24 6.19
CA GLN A 139 -19.23 -14.05 7.33
C GLN A 139 -20.62 -13.62 7.80
N ARG A 140 -20.85 -12.33 8.02
CA ARG A 140 -22.16 -11.80 8.41
C ARG A 140 -23.25 -12.09 7.37
N ALA A 141 -22.91 -12.01 6.09
CA ALA A 141 -23.85 -12.35 5.01
C ALA A 141 -24.24 -13.83 5.06
N ALA A 142 -23.29 -14.73 5.27
CA ALA A 142 -23.54 -16.17 5.41
C ALA A 142 -24.43 -16.48 6.63
N GLU A 143 -24.15 -15.85 7.78
CA GLU A 143 -24.97 -16.01 8.99
C GLU A 143 -26.42 -15.55 8.78
N LEU A 144 -26.61 -14.41 8.08
CA LEU A 144 -27.94 -13.91 7.73
C LEU A 144 -28.66 -14.84 6.77
N GLU A 145 -27.96 -15.42 5.78
CA GLU A 145 -28.54 -16.39 4.87
C GLU A 145 -28.98 -17.66 5.61
N GLU A 146 -28.15 -18.17 6.51
CA GLU A 146 -28.47 -19.33 7.32
C GLU A 146 -29.65 -19.05 8.28
N ALA A 147 -29.69 -17.87 8.89
CA ALA A 147 -30.82 -17.43 9.71
C ALA A 147 -32.12 -17.36 8.89
N ARG A 148 -32.07 -16.82 7.67
CA ARG A 148 -33.22 -16.81 6.74
C ARG A 148 -33.68 -18.21 6.38
N ARG A 149 -32.74 -19.13 6.10
CA ARG A 149 -33.04 -20.54 5.78
C ARG A 149 -33.75 -21.22 6.95
N ARG A 150 -33.26 -21.03 8.18
CA ARG A 150 -33.89 -21.58 9.40
C ARG A 150 -35.28 -21.00 9.62
N ALA A 151 -35.45 -19.69 9.47
CA ALA A 151 -36.75 -19.04 9.60
C ALA A 151 -37.77 -19.56 8.56
N GLY A 152 -37.32 -19.76 7.31
CA GLY A 152 -38.14 -20.37 6.26
C GLY A 152 -38.61 -21.77 6.61
N ALA A 153 -37.71 -22.65 7.07
CA ALA A 153 -38.07 -24.01 7.47
C ALA A 153 -39.05 -24.05 8.64
N ALA A 154 -38.86 -23.19 9.66
CA ALA A 154 -39.78 -23.10 10.79
C ALA A 154 -41.17 -22.60 10.37
N ALA A 155 -41.25 -21.67 9.42
CA ALA A 155 -42.53 -21.20 8.88
C ALA A 155 -43.26 -22.30 8.10
N GLU A 156 -42.53 -23.09 7.28
CA GLU A 156 -43.11 -24.24 6.59
C GLU A 156 -43.65 -25.30 7.56
N GLU A 157 -42.90 -25.59 8.63
CA GLU A 157 -43.32 -26.51 9.69
C GLU A 157 -44.58 -26.00 10.41
N ALA A 158 -44.64 -24.72 10.76
CA ALA A 158 -45.81 -24.11 11.39
C ALA A 158 -47.05 -24.21 10.49
N HIS A 159 -46.92 -23.90 9.19
CA HIS A 159 -48.01 -24.05 8.22
C HIS A 159 -48.44 -25.52 8.03
N ALA A 160 -47.51 -26.46 8.09
CA ALA A 160 -47.84 -27.89 8.02
C ALA A 160 -48.61 -28.35 9.28
N ALA A 161 -48.21 -27.91 10.46
CA ALA A 161 -48.88 -28.23 11.73
C ALA A 161 -50.31 -27.65 11.77
N GLU A 162 -50.51 -26.43 11.29
CA GLU A 162 -51.83 -25.80 11.18
C GLU A 162 -52.77 -26.61 10.28
N ARG A 163 -52.33 -26.96 9.07
CA ARG A 163 -53.11 -27.80 8.14
C ARG A 163 -53.44 -29.17 8.73
N ALA A 164 -52.48 -29.80 9.42
CA ALA A 164 -52.72 -31.09 10.07
C ALA A 164 -53.78 -30.99 11.18
N ARG A 165 -53.74 -29.89 11.96
CA ARG A 165 -54.76 -29.60 12.98
C ARG A 165 -56.14 -29.41 12.36
N GLU A 166 -56.26 -28.60 11.31
CA GLU A 166 -57.52 -28.40 10.59
C GLU A 166 -58.08 -29.71 10.04
N GLN A 167 -57.23 -30.56 9.45
CA GLN A 167 -57.64 -31.87 8.95
C GLN A 167 -58.11 -32.82 10.07
N ALA A 168 -57.43 -32.83 11.21
CA ALA A 168 -57.83 -33.63 12.36
C ALA A 168 -59.19 -33.18 12.92
N GLU A 169 -59.43 -31.87 13.00
CA GLU A 169 -60.71 -31.30 13.45
C GLU A 169 -61.85 -31.62 12.48
N ALA A 170 -61.59 -31.51 11.17
CA ALA A 170 -62.55 -31.89 10.13
C ALA A 170 -62.89 -33.39 10.17
N ALA A 171 -61.90 -34.26 10.37
CA ALA A 171 -62.10 -35.71 10.50
C ALA A 171 -62.91 -36.07 11.76
N ALA A 172 -62.62 -35.44 12.90
CA ALA A 172 -63.37 -35.65 14.14
C ALA A 172 -64.85 -35.27 13.99
N SER A 173 -65.15 -34.18 13.28
CA SER A 173 -66.52 -33.73 13.02
C SER A 173 -67.31 -34.68 12.11
N GLN A 174 -66.66 -35.35 11.16
CA GLN A 174 -67.32 -36.35 10.29
C GLN A 174 -67.68 -37.65 11.02
N ILE A 175 -66.89 -38.06 12.02
CA ILE A 175 -67.13 -39.30 12.78
C ILE A 175 -68.29 -39.13 13.78
N GLY A 176 -68.45 -37.95 14.38
CA GLY A 176 -69.56 -37.64 15.30
C GLY A 176 -70.94 -37.51 14.63
N GLY A 177 -70.99 -37.43 13.29
CA GLY A 177 -72.21 -37.18 12.53
C GLY A 177 -72.93 -38.43 11.98
N LYS A 178 -72.45 -39.66 12.22
CA LYS A 178 -73.09 -40.89 11.71
C LYS A 178 -74.04 -41.48 12.76
N PRO A 179 -75.37 -41.36 12.62
CA PRO A 179 -76.30 -42.04 13.53
C PRO A 179 -76.20 -43.56 13.32
N PRO A 180 -76.42 -44.37 14.37
CA PRO A 180 -76.39 -45.83 14.22
C PRO A 180 -77.47 -46.28 13.22
N PRO A 181 -77.20 -47.30 12.38
CA PRO A 181 -78.21 -47.82 11.47
C PRO A 181 -79.36 -48.39 12.30
N ALA A 182 -80.55 -47.81 12.14
CA ALA A 182 -81.79 -48.35 12.69
C ALA A 182 -81.99 -49.77 12.14
N SER A 183 -82.08 -50.73 13.06
CA SER A 183 -82.40 -52.13 12.79
C SER A 183 -83.92 -52.33 12.82
N GLY A 184 -84.44 -53.16 11.91
CA GLY A 184 -85.78 -53.76 11.93
C GLY A 184 -86.93 -52.82 11.55
N GLU A 185 -87.97 -53.22 10.81
CA GLU A 185 -88.51 -54.52 10.39
C GLU A 185 -89.22 -54.36 9.04
#